data_AF-A0AAN5CMK6-F1
#
_entry.id   AF-A0AAN5CMK6-F1
#
_cell.length_a   1.000
_cell.length_b   1.000
_cell.length_c   1.000
_cell.angle_alpha   90.00
_cell.angle_beta   90.00
_cell.angle_gamma   90.00
#
_symmetry.space_group_name_H-M   'P 1'
#
loop_
_entity.id
_entity.type
_entity.pdbx_description
1 polymer ?
#
loop_
_entity_poly.entity_id
_entity_poly.type
_entity_poly.pdbx_seq_one_letter_code
_entity_poly.pdbx_strand_id
1 'polypeptide(L)'
;MEYYACMMVIADIILLISFPLQIRILTILLSRNTKFMGLESDFYRCLKQILIVDFLSALISLLIVEPATFGVFREFFENISGWISKIAIFQASPFHILGTFFHFLIALNRFTAMLFTIQHRGIWTPRTLKCLHFGGWIVVILFSLPLFWPIQGSYQVVTSPLGHRGLSFVLTTSYANIPYQ
;
A
#
# COMPACT_ATOMS: atom_id res chain seq x y z
N MET A 1 -27.04 -1.63 -3.82
CA MET A 1 -26.03 -2.21 -4.73
C MET A 1 -25.50 -1.19 -5.73
N GLU A 2 -26.32 -0.31 -6.31
CA GLU A 2 -25.88 0.68 -7.31
C GLU A 2 -24.82 1.67 -6.81
N TYR A 3 -24.92 2.14 -5.55
CA TYR A 3 -23.92 3.04 -4.96
C TYR A 3 -22.52 2.43 -4.87
N TYR A 4 -22.42 1.13 -4.60
CA TYR A 4 -21.13 0.44 -4.48
C TYR A 4 -20.43 0.36 -5.84
N ALA A 5 -21.19 0.03 -6.90
CA ALA A 5 -20.68 0.01 -8.26
C ALA A 5 -20.16 1.39 -8.71
N CYS A 6 -20.89 2.46 -8.39
CA CYS A 6 -20.45 3.83 -8.69
C CYS A 6 -19.16 4.19 -7.95
N MET A 7 -19.06 3.85 -6.66
CA MET A 7 -17.87 4.13 -5.86
C MET A 7 -16.63 3.38 -6.37
N MET A 8 -16.78 2.12 -6.80
CA MET A 8 -15.66 1.38 -7.40
C MET A 8 -15.18 2.02 -8.70
N VAL A 9 -16.10 2.36 -9.61
CA VAL A 9 -15.73 3.04 -10.87
C VAL A 9 -15.02 4.38 -10.61
N ILE A 10 -15.48 5.16 -9.63
CA ILE A 10 -14.82 6.42 -9.25
C ILE A 10 -13.43 6.14 -8.69
N ALA A 11 -13.28 5.13 -7.83
CA ALA A 11 -11.99 4.74 -7.27
C ALA A 11 -11.01 4.31 -8.37
N ASP A 12 -11.46 3.55 -9.36
CA ASP A 12 -10.65 3.10 -10.51
C ASP A 12 -10.16 4.27 -11.35
N ILE A 13 -11.03 5.26 -11.60
CA ILE A 13 -10.67 6.49 -12.31
C ILE A 13 -9.61 7.26 -11.53
N ILE A 14 -9.79 7.42 -10.21
CA ILE A 14 -8.82 8.09 -9.35
C ILE A 14 -7.48 7.32 -9.38
N LEU A 15 -7.51 6.00 -9.29
CA LEU A 15 -6.32 5.15 -9.33
C LEU A 15 -5.57 5.30 -10.66
N LEU A 16 -6.27 5.21 -11.79
CA LEU A 16 -5.70 5.35 -13.13
C LEU A 16 -5.07 6.72 -13.37
N ILE A 17 -5.69 7.79 -12.87
CA ILE A 17 -5.18 9.16 -13.00
C ILE A 17 -4.01 9.43 -12.04
N SER A 18 -4.10 8.92 -10.80
CA SER A 18 -3.09 9.15 -9.77
C SER A 18 -1.81 8.33 -9.98
N PHE A 19 -1.90 7.14 -10.57
CA PHE A 19 -0.75 6.27 -10.82
C PHE A 19 0.39 6.90 -11.64
N PRO A 20 0.16 7.52 -12.83
CA PRO A 20 1.23 8.18 -13.58
C PRO A 20 1.82 9.38 -12.82
N LEU A 21 0.99 10.09 -12.03
CA LEU A 21 1.46 11.16 -11.17
C LEU A 21 2.40 10.62 -10.08
N GLN A 22 2.04 9.52 -9.43
CA GLN A 22 2.88 8.85 -8.44
C GLN A 22 4.22 8.41 -9.04
N ILE A 23 4.21 7.78 -10.22
CA ILE A 23 5.44 7.40 -10.93
C ILE A 23 6.33 8.62 -11.17
N ARG A 24 5.75 9.73 -11.67
CA ARG A 24 6.49 10.96 -11.95
C ARG A 24 7.14 11.53 -10.69
N ILE A 25 6.37 11.66 -9.60
CA ILE A 25 6.87 12.19 -8.33
C ILE A 25 7.95 11.27 -7.75
N LEU A 26 7.73 9.96 -7.76
CA LEU A 26 8.71 8.97 -7.29
C LEU A 26 10.01 9.05 -8.10
N THR A 27 9.94 9.16 -9.42
CA THR A 27 11.10 9.30 -10.31
C THR A 27 11.89 10.57 -10.00
N ILE A 28 11.19 11.70 -9.79
CA ILE A 28 11.83 12.97 -9.41
C ILE A 28 12.55 12.83 -8.07
N LEU A 29 11.91 12.23 -7.07
CA LEU A 29 12.49 12.06 -5.74
C LEU A 29 13.65 11.06 -5.70
N LEU A 30 13.61 10.01 -6.52
CA LEU A 30 14.72 9.06 -6.68
C LEU A 30 15.91 9.68 -7.41
N SER A 31 15.66 10.56 -8.37
CA SER A 31 16.69 11.21 -9.19
C SER A 31 17.34 12.40 -8.48
N ARG A 32 16.79 12.88 -7.36
CA ARG A 32 17.30 14.07 -6.66
C ARG A 32 18.57 13.73 -5.87
N ASN A 33 19.64 14.48 -6.13
CA ASN A 33 20.94 14.25 -5.50
C ASN A 33 20.91 14.63 -4.00
N THR A 34 21.30 13.71 -3.12
CA THR A 34 21.15 13.81 -1.66
C THR A 34 22.10 14.81 -0.99
N LYS A 35 22.93 15.53 -1.77
CA LYS A 35 24.03 16.36 -1.25
C LYS A 35 23.62 17.75 -0.73
N PHE A 36 22.39 18.21 -0.96
CA PHE A 36 22.00 19.62 -0.76
C PHE A 36 20.83 19.90 0.19
N MET A 37 20.39 18.94 1.01
CA MET A 37 19.18 19.16 1.82
C MET A 37 19.46 18.93 3.30
N GLY A 38 19.28 19.98 4.11
CA GLY A 38 19.29 19.94 5.57
C GLY A 38 18.02 19.30 6.14
N LEU A 39 17.27 20.00 7.00
CA LEU A 39 16.00 19.51 7.59
C LEU A 39 14.98 19.01 6.53
N GLU A 40 14.98 19.58 5.32
CA GLU A 40 14.09 19.13 4.25
C GLU A 40 14.36 17.70 3.80
N SER A 41 15.60 17.21 3.96
CA SER A 41 16.02 15.87 3.57
C SER A 41 15.24 14.78 4.29
N ASP A 42 14.87 15.03 5.54
CA ASP A 42 14.18 14.07 6.39
C ASP A 42 12.72 13.92 5.97
N PHE A 43 12.07 15.03 5.65
CA PHE A 43 10.74 15.03 5.05
C PHE A 43 10.72 14.30 3.71
N TYR A 44 11.66 14.61 2.79
CA TYR A 44 11.72 13.94 1.49
C TYR A 44 12.01 12.44 1.59
N ARG A 45 12.78 12.01 2.60
CA ARG A 45 13.04 10.58 2.85
C ARG A 45 11.78 9.85 3.28
N CYS A 46 11.00 10.42 4.18
CA CYS A 46 9.73 9.83 4.61
C CYS A 46 8.72 9.83 3.46
N LEU A 47 8.61 10.96 2.73
CA LEU A 47 7.73 11.08 1.57
C LEU A 47 8.04 10.04 0.49
N LYS A 48 9.33 9.77 0.25
CA LYS A 48 9.75 8.71 -0.66
C LYS A 48 9.27 7.33 -0.22
N GLN A 49 9.33 7.02 1.09
CA GLN A 49 8.85 5.72 1.59
C GLN A 49 7.33 5.58 1.43
N ILE A 50 6.56 6.64 1.72
CA ILE A 50 5.11 6.67 1.47
C ILE A 50 4.83 6.40 -0.01
N LEU A 51 5.48 7.12 -0.91
CA LEU A 51 5.27 6.96 -2.35
C LEU A 51 5.67 5.57 -2.87
N ILE A 52 6.67 4.92 -2.27
CA ILE A 52 7.01 3.53 -2.61
C ILE A 52 5.87 2.58 -2.20
N VAL A 53 5.33 2.74 -1.00
CA VAL A 53 4.21 1.92 -0.50
C VAL A 53 2.96 2.14 -1.35
N ASP A 54 2.60 3.40 -1.61
CA ASP A 54 1.45 3.76 -2.44
C ASP A 54 1.61 3.24 -3.87
N PHE A 55 2.80 3.36 -4.46
CA PHE A 55 3.10 2.84 -5.79
C PHE A 55 2.97 1.32 -5.86
N LEU A 56 3.56 0.59 -4.90
CA LEU A 56 3.43 -0.87 -4.83
C LEU A 56 1.97 -1.29 -4.65
N SER A 57 1.23 -0.54 -3.83
CA SER A 57 -0.19 -0.80 -3.61
C SER A 57 -1.01 -0.60 -4.90
N ALA A 58 -0.82 0.53 -5.57
CA ALA A 58 -1.49 0.84 -6.83
C ALA A 58 -1.12 -0.15 -7.95
N LEU A 59 0.14 -0.60 -8.00
CA LEU A 59 0.59 -1.61 -8.95
C LEU A 59 -0.14 -2.95 -8.77
N ILE A 60 -0.31 -3.40 -7.53
CA ILE A 60 -1.07 -4.63 -7.24
C ILE A 60 -2.55 -4.44 -7.61
N SER A 61 -3.16 -3.30 -7.26
CA SER A 61 -4.54 -3.02 -7.67
C SER A 61 -4.72 -3.11 -9.18
N LEU A 62 -3.90 -2.38 -9.95
CA LEU A 62 -4.04 -2.30 -11.40
C LEU A 62 -3.73 -3.61 -12.13
N LEU A 63 -2.77 -4.41 -11.64
CA LEU A 63 -2.34 -5.63 -12.33
C LEU A 63 -3.08 -6.89 -11.87
N ILE A 64 -3.60 -6.90 -10.65
CA ILE A 64 -4.14 -8.10 -10.03
C ILE A 64 -5.62 -7.91 -9.65
N VAL A 65 -5.91 -6.91 -8.81
CA VAL A 65 -7.26 -6.77 -8.23
C VAL A 65 -8.29 -6.35 -9.28
N GLU A 66 -8.00 -5.29 -10.05
CA GLU A 66 -8.94 -4.79 -11.05
C GLU A 66 -9.19 -5.80 -12.18
N PRO A 67 -8.16 -6.37 -12.84
CA PRO A 67 -8.38 -7.35 -13.90
C PRO A 67 -9.18 -8.56 -13.40
N ALA A 68 -8.87 -9.08 -12.21
CA ALA A 68 -9.62 -10.19 -11.62
C ALA A 68 -11.08 -9.82 -11.34
N THR A 69 -11.33 -8.62 -10.78
CA THR A 69 -12.68 -8.14 -10.43
C THR A 69 -13.55 -7.90 -11.65
N PHE A 70 -12.98 -7.40 -12.75
CA PHE A 70 -13.69 -7.24 -14.03
C PHE A 70 -13.81 -8.54 -14.84
N GLY A 71 -13.14 -9.62 -14.42
CA GLY A 71 -13.17 -10.93 -15.09
C GLY A 71 -12.19 -11.05 -16.27
N VAL A 72 -11.23 -10.13 -16.38
CA VAL A 72 -10.14 -10.20 -17.34
C VAL A 72 -9.19 -11.32 -16.92
N PHE A 73 -8.89 -12.26 -17.83
CA PHE A 73 -8.07 -13.46 -17.56
C PHE A 73 -8.55 -14.30 -16.37
N ARG A 74 -9.86 -14.46 -16.23
CA ARG A 74 -10.47 -15.17 -15.09
C ARG A 74 -9.87 -16.56 -14.82
N GLU A 75 -9.77 -17.41 -15.84
CA GLU A 75 -9.23 -18.79 -15.68
C GLU A 75 -7.80 -18.79 -15.15
N PHE A 76 -6.98 -17.82 -15.58
CA PHE A 76 -5.63 -17.64 -15.08
C PHE A 76 -5.63 -17.34 -13.58
N PHE A 77 -6.44 -16.36 -13.15
CA PHE A 77 -6.54 -15.97 -11.74
C PHE A 77 -7.16 -17.06 -10.85
N GLU A 78 -8.10 -17.85 -11.35
CA GLU A 78 -8.66 -19.01 -10.63
C GLU A 78 -7.57 -20.05 -10.35
N ASN A 79 -6.77 -20.40 -11.36
CA ASN A 79 -5.71 -21.42 -11.27
C ASN A 79 -4.58 -21.07 -10.29
N ILE A 80 -4.29 -19.79 -10.10
CA ILE A 80 -3.21 -19.30 -9.22
C ILE A 80 -3.73 -18.57 -7.98
N SER A 81 -5.03 -18.62 -7.75
CA SER A 81 -5.75 -17.89 -6.69
C SER A 81 -5.14 -18.09 -5.31
N GLY A 82 -4.63 -19.28 -4.99
CA GLY A 82 -4.01 -19.58 -3.70
C GLY A 82 -2.82 -18.68 -3.34
N TRP A 83 -2.02 -18.28 -4.33
CA TRP A 83 -0.89 -17.36 -4.13
C TRP A 83 -1.28 -15.90 -4.35
N ILE A 84 -2.06 -15.63 -5.41
CA ILE A 84 -2.43 -14.26 -5.76
C ILE A 84 -3.30 -13.60 -4.70
N SER A 85 -4.22 -14.34 -4.08
CA SER A 85 -5.04 -13.79 -3.00
C SER A 85 -4.20 -13.30 -1.81
N LYS A 86 -3.11 -14.00 -1.48
CA LYS A 86 -2.17 -13.56 -0.44
C LYS A 86 -1.51 -12.24 -0.81
N ILE A 87 -1.12 -12.07 -2.07
CA ILE A 87 -0.52 -10.82 -2.59
C ILE A 87 -1.54 -9.68 -2.56
N ALA A 88 -2.77 -9.94 -3.02
CA ALA A 88 -3.86 -8.96 -3.00
C ALA A 88 -4.21 -8.52 -1.56
N ILE A 89 -4.19 -9.43 -0.60
CA ILE A 89 -4.47 -9.11 0.81
C ILE A 89 -3.27 -8.43 1.48
N PHE A 90 -2.05 -8.73 1.04
CA PHE A 90 -0.84 -8.02 1.47
C PHE A 90 -0.92 -6.52 1.17
N GLN A 91 -1.53 -6.19 0.03
CA GLN A 91 -1.82 -4.81 -0.34
C GLN A 91 -2.83 -4.16 0.62
N ALA A 92 -3.96 -4.83 0.87
CA ALA A 92 -5.08 -4.24 1.61
C ALA A 92 -4.76 -3.94 3.08
N SER A 93 -3.89 -4.74 3.73
CA SER A 93 -3.62 -4.59 5.16
C SER A 93 -2.15 -4.22 5.47
N PRO A 94 -1.14 -5.07 5.23
CA PRO A 94 0.26 -4.76 5.51
C PRO A 94 0.75 -3.43 4.91
N PHE A 95 0.49 -3.18 3.63
CA PHE A 95 0.88 -1.90 3.00
C PHE A 95 0.08 -0.71 3.53
N HIS A 96 -1.21 -0.86 3.81
CA HIS A 96 -2.00 0.21 4.41
C HIS A 96 -1.42 0.62 5.78
N ILE A 97 -1.13 -0.35 6.66
CA ILE A 97 -0.53 -0.11 7.97
C ILE A 97 0.84 0.56 7.83
N LEU A 98 1.65 0.13 6.86
CA LEU A 98 2.97 0.73 6.60
C LEU A 98 2.85 2.19 6.15
N GLY A 99 1.89 2.48 5.25
CA GLY A 99 1.59 3.83 4.80
C GLY A 99 1.17 4.72 5.96
N THR A 100 0.23 4.27 6.79
CA THR A 100 -0.20 4.99 8.01
C THR A 100 0.97 5.24 8.95
N PHE A 101 1.86 4.26 9.15
CA PHE A 101 3.05 4.41 9.97
C PHE A 101 3.98 5.52 9.45
N PHE A 102 4.24 5.57 8.14
CA PHE A 102 5.05 6.64 7.56
C PHE A 102 4.38 8.01 7.60
N HIS A 103 3.06 8.08 7.40
CA HIS A 103 2.30 9.31 7.61
C HIS A 103 2.39 9.80 9.05
N PHE A 104 2.28 8.89 10.02
CA PHE A 104 2.47 9.20 11.44
C PHE A 104 3.88 9.73 11.72
N LEU A 105 4.92 9.13 11.14
CA LEU A 105 6.29 9.64 11.28
C LEU A 105 6.46 11.05 10.72
N ILE A 106 5.86 11.36 9.56
CA ILE A 106 5.89 12.73 9.01
C ILE A 106 5.16 13.70 9.94
N ALA A 107 3.99 13.33 10.44
CA ALA A 107 3.22 14.15 11.37
C ALA A 107 4.02 14.43 12.65
N LEU A 108 4.65 13.39 13.23
CA LEU A 108 5.50 13.51 14.41
C LEU A 108 6.73 14.38 14.14
N ASN A 109 7.36 14.23 12.97
CA ASN A 109 8.47 15.06 12.54
C ASN A 109 8.07 16.53 12.47
N ARG A 110 6.92 16.85 11.86
CA ARG A 110 6.41 18.23 11.79
C ARG A 110 6.01 18.78 13.15
N PHE A 111 5.34 17.98 13.97
CA PHE A 111 4.90 18.36 15.31
C PHE A 111 6.08 18.70 16.22
N THR A 112 7.10 17.84 16.24
CA THR A 112 8.32 18.09 17.03
C THR A 112 9.14 19.27 16.49
N ALA A 113 9.09 19.56 15.18
CA ALA A 113 9.70 20.78 14.63
C ALA A 113 9.02 22.05 15.14
N MET A 114 7.69 22.02 15.33
CA MET A 114 6.92 23.14 15.87
C MET A 114 7.14 23.34 17.37
N LEU A 115 7.16 22.25 18.15
CA LEU A 115 7.29 22.32 19.62
C LEU A 115 8.73 22.47 20.11
N PHE A 116 9.70 21.82 19.46
CA PHE A 116 11.07 21.69 19.96
C PHE A 116 12.09 22.11 18.91
N THR A 117 11.99 23.36 18.43
CA THR A 117 12.83 23.92 17.35
C THR A 117 14.34 23.70 17.55
N ILE A 118 14.84 23.89 18.78
CA ILE A 118 16.27 23.75 19.11
C ILE A 118 16.73 22.29 19.14
N GLN A 119 15.88 21.40 19.67
CA GLN A 119 16.23 19.98 19.87
C GLN A 119 15.86 19.08 18.67
N HIS A 120 15.01 19.58 17.76
CA HIS A 120 14.49 18.82 16.62
C HIS A 120 15.58 18.14 15.80
N ARG A 121 16.68 18.86 15.53
CA ARG A 121 17.83 18.33 14.76
C ARG A 121 18.54 17.17 15.46
N GLY A 122 18.49 17.11 16.80
CA GLY A 122 19.04 16.02 17.59
C GLY A 122 18.13 14.78 17.63
N ILE A 123 16.81 14.98 17.58
CA ILE A 123 15.82 13.91 17.58
C ILE A 123 15.80 13.21 16.21
N TRP A 124 15.71 14.00 15.14
CA TRP A 124 15.56 13.51 13.76
C TRP A 124 16.90 13.42 13.05
N THR A 125 17.78 12.56 13.56
CA THR A 125 19.04 12.30 12.85
C THR A 125 18.80 11.38 11.64
N PRO A 126 19.67 11.45 10.62
CA PRO A 126 19.68 10.48 9.52
C PRO A 126 19.73 9.01 9.95
N ARG A 127 20.36 8.72 11.11
CA ARG A 127 20.44 7.36 11.67
C ARG A 127 19.09 6.95 12.25
N THR A 128 18.46 7.81 13.05
CA THR A 128 17.14 7.59 13.64
C THR A 128 16.12 7.29 12.53
N LEU A 129 16.07 8.13 11.48
CA LEU A 129 15.13 7.93 10.38
C LEU A 129 15.39 6.64 9.60
N LYS A 130 16.66 6.29 9.32
CA LYS A 130 16.96 5.01 8.68
C LYS A 130 16.50 3.83 9.54
N CYS A 131 16.72 3.89 10.85
CA CYS A 131 16.29 2.86 11.78
C CYS A 131 14.76 2.75 11.83
N LEU A 132 14.04 3.88 11.89
CA LEU A 132 12.57 3.90 11.88
C LEU A 132 11.99 3.36 10.57
N HIS A 133 12.55 3.74 9.42
CA HIS A 133 12.12 3.20 8.13
C HIS A 133 12.36 1.69 8.04
N PHE A 134 13.57 1.25 8.39
CA PHE A 134 13.92 -0.17 8.37
C PHE A 134 13.09 -0.98 9.35
N GLY A 135 12.87 -0.45 10.55
CA GLY A 135 12.00 -1.04 11.57
C GLY A 135 10.57 -1.18 11.08
N GLY A 136 9.99 -0.14 10.46
CA GLY A 136 8.66 -0.19 9.88
C GLY A 136 8.51 -1.30 8.83
N TRP A 137 9.48 -1.42 7.92
CA TRP A 137 9.50 -2.49 6.93
C TRP A 137 9.62 -3.88 7.57
N ILE A 138 10.51 -4.06 8.55
CA ILE A 138 10.64 -5.34 9.27
C ILE A 138 9.34 -5.72 9.98
N VAL A 139 8.74 -4.76 10.70
CA VAL A 139 7.50 -4.99 11.43
C VAL A 139 6.41 -5.48 10.48
N VAL A 140 6.27 -4.85 9.32
CA VAL A 140 5.30 -5.26 8.29
C VAL A 140 5.61 -6.63 7.70
N ILE A 141 6.88 -6.96 7.45
CA ILE A 141 7.29 -8.30 7.03
C ILE A 141 6.91 -9.35 8.09
N LEU A 142 7.18 -9.07 9.37
CA LEU A 142 6.85 -9.97 10.47
C LEU A 142 5.34 -10.17 10.64
N PHE A 143 4.56 -9.08 10.59
CA PHE A 143 3.10 -9.14 10.69
C PHE A 143 2.43 -9.79 9.48
N SER A 144 3.12 -9.84 8.33
CA SER A 144 2.61 -10.51 7.14
C SER A 144 3.04 -11.98 7.03
N LEU A 145 3.95 -12.48 7.85
CA LEU A 145 4.32 -13.91 7.88
C LEU A 145 3.10 -14.85 8.06
N PRO A 146 2.11 -14.55 8.94
CA PRO A 146 0.92 -15.38 9.07
C PRO A 146 0.09 -15.53 7.78
N LEU A 147 0.18 -14.56 6.86
CA LEU A 147 -0.50 -14.62 5.56
C LEU A 147 0.11 -15.69 4.65
N PHE A 148 1.40 -15.98 4.79
CA PHE A 148 2.07 -17.01 4.01
C PHE A 148 1.81 -18.41 4.57
N TRP A 149 1.80 -18.55 5.90
CA TRP A 149 1.55 -19.81 6.60
C TRP A 149 0.91 -19.54 7.97
N PRO A 150 -0.15 -20.24 8.40
CA PRO A 150 -0.83 -21.40 7.79
C PRO A 150 -2.02 -21.02 6.89
N ILE A 151 -2.25 -19.73 6.63
CA ILE A 151 -3.46 -19.26 5.96
C ILE A 151 -3.45 -19.67 4.48
N GLN A 152 -4.57 -20.24 4.01
CA GLN A 152 -4.79 -20.54 2.60
C GLN A 152 -5.55 -19.41 1.93
N GLY A 153 -5.14 -19.10 0.71
CA GLY A 153 -5.79 -18.14 -0.16
C GLY A 153 -6.85 -18.82 -1.02
N SER A 154 -7.93 -18.12 -1.33
CA SER A 154 -9.00 -18.60 -2.20
C SER A 154 -9.64 -17.41 -2.94
N TYR A 155 -10.68 -17.69 -3.71
CA TYR A 155 -11.43 -16.71 -4.46
C TYR A 155 -12.93 -16.90 -4.27
N GLN A 156 -13.69 -15.83 -4.48
CA GLN A 156 -15.14 -15.83 -4.57
C GLN A 156 -15.54 -15.20 -5.90
N VAL A 157 -16.56 -15.77 -6.53
CA VAL A 157 -17.10 -15.21 -7.77
C VAL A 157 -17.95 -13.99 -7.42
N VAL A 158 -17.62 -12.84 -8.00
CA VAL A 158 -18.34 -11.58 -7.81
C VAL A 158 -18.85 -11.06 -9.15
N THR A 159 -19.93 -10.29 -9.10
CA THR A 159 -20.45 -9.59 -10.28
C THR A 159 -19.87 -8.18 -10.29
N SER A 160 -19.15 -7.83 -11.35
CA SER A 160 -18.54 -6.52 -11.53
C SER A 160 -19.60 -5.43 -11.75
N PRO A 161 -19.26 -4.13 -11.61
CA PRO A 161 -20.14 -3.01 -11.95
C PRO A 161 -20.71 -3.07 -13.36
N LEU A 162 -19.97 -3.71 -14.28
CA LEU A 162 -20.34 -3.85 -15.68
C LEU A 162 -21.18 -5.11 -15.95
N GLY A 163 -21.54 -5.88 -14.91
CA GLY A 163 -22.32 -7.10 -15.03
C GLY A 163 -21.52 -8.34 -15.42
N HIS A 164 -20.19 -8.25 -15.51
CA HIS A 164 -19.33 -9.40 -15.79
C HIS A 164 -19.06 -10.23 -14.52
N ARG A 165 -18.82 -11.53 -14.70
CA ARG A 165 -18.44 -12.41 -13.59
C ARG A 165 -16.93 -12.38 -13.38
N GLY A 166 -16.49 -11.67 -12.35
CA GLY A 166 -15.11 -11.60 -11.91
C GLY A 166 -14.84 -12.39 -10.63
N LEU A 167 -13.70 -12.11 -10.03
CA LEU A 167 -13.19 -12.78 -8.85
C LEU A 167 -12.84 -11.74 -7.78
N SER A 168 -13.18 -12.04 -6.54
CA SER A 168 -12.68 -11.35 -5.36
C SER A 168 -11.81 -12.34 -4.57
N PHE A 169 -10.65 -11.87 -4.12
CA PHE A 169 -9.70 -12.71 -3.39
C PHE A 169 -10.03 -12.72 -1.89
N VAL A 170 -10.03 -13.91 -1.29
CA VAL A 170 -10.36 -14.09 0.12
C VAL A 170 -9.38 -15.03 0.81
N LEU A 171 -9.17 -14.84 2.10
CA LEU A 171 -8.46 -15.81 2.93
C LEU A 171 -9.45 -16.89 3.41
N THR A 172 -9.02 -18.14 3.38
CA THR A 172 -9.76 -19.26 3.96
C THR A 172 -9.27 -19.42 5.40
N THR A 173 -9.92 -18.73 6.34
CA THR A 173 -9.65 -18.88 7.77
C THR A 173 -10.94 -19.17 8.53
N SER A 174 -10.85 -19.75 9.74
CA SER A 174 -12.02 -20.01 10.58
C SER A 174 -12.60 -18.74 11.22
N TYR A 175 -11.88 -17.62 11.13
CA TYR A 175 -12.34 -16.32 11.59
C TYR A 175 -12.93 -15.57 10.40
N ALA A 176 -14.07 -14.91 10.59
CA ALA A 176 -14.69 -14.13 9.53
C ALA A 176 -13.68 -13.11 8.99
N ASN A 177 -13.57 -12.98 7.66
CA ASN A 177 -12.66 -12.08 6.93
C ASN A 177 -12.97 -10.58 7.11
N ILE A 178 -13.49 -10.19 8.28
CA ILE A 178 -13.93 -8.84 8.63
C ILE A 178 -12.83 -7.78 8.51
N PRO A 179 -11.54 -8.05 8.85
CA PRO A 179 -10.51 -7.01 8.70
C PRO A 179 -9.97 -6.85 7.27
N TYR A 180 -10.45 -7.65 6.30
CA TYR A 180 -9.92 -7.69 4.93
C TYR A 180 -11.01 -7.48 3.85
N GLN A 181 -12.24 -7.18 4.24
CA GLN A 181 -13.35 -6.75 3.37
C GLN A 181 -13.49 -5.22 3.39
#